data_AF-A0A9P5SLM7-F1
#
_entry.id   AF-A0A9P5SLM7-F1
#
_cell.length_a   1.000
_cell.length_b   1.000
_cell.length_c   1.000
_cell.angle_alpha   90.00
_cell.angle_beta   90.00
_cell.angle_gamma   90.00
#
_symmetry.space_group_name_H-M   'P 1'
#
loop_
_entity.id
_entity.type
_entity.pdbx_description
1 polymer ?
#
loop_
_entity_poly.entity_id
_entity_poly.type
_entity_poly.pdbx_seq_one_letter_code
_entity_poly.pdbx_strand_id
1 'polypeptide(L)'
;MTIREGLQIEISGIPAENGKCRVETQLKIAFHLKDAQGASVKDWKQIRLPHSLIAKEKHRMEKFNGRNKSLQESDVLTLDARLVCDHDMAKILETCDNCIGRERKRAHRRKEAQKLPGSLASISIFGSISAKNGHNPAALASEPIPPTPTDPEEYQAWEKSRIMVFSSTEYVDFADGQCLLPTRITCYCRHHNEKVGFRYGN
;
A
#
# COMPACT_ATOMS: atom_id res chain seq x y z
N MET A 1 24.80 -9.64 11.52
CA MET A 1 23.96 -8.52 11.08
C MET A 1 23.96 -7.51 12.21
N THR A 2 24.84 -6.51 12.15
CA THR A 2 24.98 -5.51 13.20
C THR A 2 23.83 -4.52 13.03
N ILE A 3 22.85 -4.54 13.93
CA ILE A 3 21.79 -3.52 13.95
C ILE A 3 22.50 -2.20 14.24
N ARG A 4 22.50 -1.27 13.27
CA ARG A 4 23.01 0.08 13.53
C ARG A 4 22.09 0.72 14.56
N GLU A 5 22.65 1.06 15.72
CA GLU A 5 21.94 1.78 16.75
C GLU A 5 21.62 3.20 16.25
N GLY A 6 20.43 3.71 16.61
CA GLY A 6 20.03 5.08 16.29
C GLY A 6 19.45 5.31 14.90
N LEU A 7 19.03 4.26 14.18
CA LEU A 7 18.20 4.45 12.98
C LEU A 7 16.81 4.96 13.35
N GLN A 8 16.34 5.99 12.62
CA GLN A 8 15.03 6.59 12.82
C GLN A 8 14.30 6.73 11.48
N ILE A 9 12.99 6.47 11.50
CA ILE A 9 12.12 6.70 10.36
C ILE A 9 11.39 8.02 10.58
N GLU A 10 11.67 9.00 9.75
CA GLU A 10 10.90 10.24 9.67
C GLU A 10 9.79 10.08 8.63
N ILE A 11 8.56 10.42 9.03
CA ILE A 11 7.38 10.25 8.19
C ILE A 11 6.75 11.62 7.96
N SER A 12 6.39 11.91 6.71
CA SER A 12 5.69 13.14 6.33
C SER A 12 4.53 12.86 5.37
N GLY A 13 3.67 13.85 5.14
CA GLY A 13 2.49 13.71 4.27
C GLY A 13 1.24 13.13 4.96
N ILE A 14 1.29 12.99 6.30
CA ILE A 14 0.14 12.73 7.16
C ILE A 14 -0.28 14.06 7.80
N PRO A 15 -1.58 14.43 7.82
CA PRO A 15 -2.04 15.62 8.52
C PRO A 15 -1.62 15.61 9.99
N ALA A 16 -1.13 16.74 10.50
CA ALA A 16 -0.74 16.89 11.90
C ALA A 16 -1.95 16.77 12.84
N GLU A 17 -3.10 17.33 12.43
CA GLU A 17 -4.35 17.27 13.19
C GLU A 17 -5.56 17.17 12.26
N ASN A 18 -6.67 16.67 12.81
CA ASN A 18 -7.99 16.66 12.17
C ASN A 18 -8.04 16.03 10.76
N GLY A 19 -7.18 15.05 10.50
CA GLY A 19 -7.20 14.27 9.26
C GLY A 19 -8.52 13.50 9.16
N LYS A 20 -9.53 14.01 8.47
CA LYS A 20 -10.78 13.27 8.30
C LYS A 20 -10.58 12.18 7.26
N CYS A 21 -10.46 10.92 7.68
CA CYS A 21 -10.46 9.82 6.73
C CYS A 21 -11.86 9.61 6.16
N ARG A 22 -12.05 10.08 4.93
CA ARG A 22 -13.12 9.60 4.06
C ARG A 22 -12.61 8.40 3.29
N VAL A 23 -13.53 7.52 2.92
CA VAL A 23 -13.20 6.52 1.91
C VAL A 23 -12.80 7.27 0.64
N GLU A 24 -11.62 6.95 0.11
CA GLU A 24 -10.93 7.65 -1.00
C GLU A 24 -9.94 8.75 -0.59
N THR A 25 -9.64 8.93 0.70
CA THR A 25 -8.51 9.82 1.09
C THR A 25 -7.23 9.28 0.47
N GLN A 26 -6.68 10.04 -0.49
CA GLN A 26 -5.39 9.75 -1.12
C GLN A 26 -4.33 10.58 -0.40
N LEU A 27 -3.43 9.89 0.28
CA LEU A 27 -2.27 10.47 0.93
C LEU A 27 -1.04 10.17 0.08
N LYS A 28 -0.02 11.01 0.20
CA LYS A 28 1.32 10.71 -0.29
C LYS A 28 2.22 10.75 0.93
N ILE A 29 2.50 9.57 1.48
CA ILE A 29 3.31 9.45 2.70
C ILE A 29 4.76 9.32 2.27
N ALA A 30 5.60 10.22 2.75
CA ALA A 30 7.04 10.16 2.53
C ALA A 30 7.70 9.51 3.74
N PHE A 31 8.57 8.54 3.49
CA PHE A 31 9.39 7.86 4.49
C PHE A 31 10.84 8.25 4.24
N HIS A 32 11.53 8.68 5.28
CA HIS A 32 12.96 8.98 5.26
C HIS A 32 13.64 8.19 6.36
N LEU A 33 14.68 7.44 6.01
CA LEU A 33 15.50 6.72 6.97
C LEU A 33 16.72 7.56 7.31
N LYS A 34 16.86 7.89 8.58
CA LYS A 34 17.94 8.72 9.13
C LYS A 34 18.76 7.94 10.14
N ASP A 35 20.03 8.30 10.25
CA ASP A 35 20.91 7.83 11.33
C ASP A 35 20.75 8.70 12.59
N ALA A 36 21.53 8.39 13.62
CA ALA A 36 21.52 9.12 14.89
C ALA A 36 21.93 10.60 14.75
N GLN A 37 22.62 10.95 13.66
CA GLN A 37 23.07 12.30 13.34
C GLN A 37 22.06 13.04 12.43
N GLY A 38 20.97 12.38 12.05
CA GLY A 38 19.93 12.93 11.17
C GLY A 38 20.27 12.87 9.68
N ALA A 39 21.37 12.22 9.28
CA ALA A 39 21.76 12.06 7.89
C ALA A 39 21.02 10.89 7.23
N SER A 40 20.72 11.02 5.93
CA SER A 40 20.00 9.99 5.18
C SER A 40 20.84 8.72 5.03
N VAL A 41 20.25 7.58 5.38
CA VAL A 41 20.90 6.27 5.31
C VAL A 41 20.58 5.60 3.99
N LYS A 42 21.61 5.31 3.20
CA LYS A 42 21.50 4.78 1.82
C LYS A 42 21.95 3.31 1.70
N ASP A 43 21.99 2.60 2.82
CA ASP A 43 22.49 1.21 2.88
C ASP A 43 21.56 0.26 2.09
N TRP A 44 20.25 0.52 2.12
CA TRP A 44 19.25 -0.27 1.43
C TRP A 44 18.82 0.36 0.11
N LYS A 45 18.51 -0.48 -0.87
CA LYS A 45 18.15 -0.07 -2.23
C LYS A 45 16.68 -0.24 -2.53
N GLN A 46 16.00 -1.15 -1.85
CA GLN A 46 14.56 -1.34 -2.00
C GLN A 46 13.86 -1.48 -0.65
N ILE A 47 12.60 -1.06 -0.62
CA ILE A 47 11.67 -1.37 0.46
C ILE A 47 10.61 -2.33 -0.06
N ARG A 48 10.36 -3.39 0.71
CA ARG A 48 9.36 -4.42 0.47
C ARG A 48 8.10 -4.12 1.27
N LEU A 49 6.99 -4.00 0.58
CA LEU A 49 5.66 -3.79 1.14
C LEU A 49 4.96 -5.13 1.42
N PRO A 50 4.21 -5.26 2.51
CA PRO A 50 3.40 -6.44 2.77
C PRO A 50 2.31 -6.61 1.73
N HIS A 51 2.01 -7.85 1.33
CA HIS A 51 1.02 -8.15 0.28
C HIS A 51 -0.38 -7.62 0.60
N SER A 52 -0.79 -7.67 1.87
CA SER A 52 -2.06 -7.10 2.34
C SER A 52 -2.12 -5.60 2.07
N LEU A 53 -1.02 -4.87 2.22
CA LEU A 53 -0.99 -3.42 2.03
C LEU A 53 -0.89 -3.01 0.56
N ILE A 54 -0.75 -3.93 -0.42
CA ILE A 54 -0.64 -3.57 -1.84
C ILE A 54 -2.02 -3.47 -2.49
N ALA A 55 -2.35 -2.30 -3.05
CA ALA A 55 -3.68 -2.00 -3.59
C ALA A 55 -4.06 -2.81 -4.84
N LYS A 56 -3.12 -3.04 -5.76
CA LYS A 56 -3.37 -3.74 -7.04
C LYS A 56 -2.79 -5.15 -7.02
N GLU A 57 -3.59 -6.14 -7.37
CA GLU A 57 -3.15 -7.54 -7.38
C GLU A 57 -1.97 -7.81 -8.31
N LYS A 58 -1.99 -7.22 -9.51
CA LYS A 58 -0.88 -7.34 -10.46
C LYS A 58 0.46 -6.89 -9.85
N HIS A 59 0.47 -5.91 -8.95
CA HIS A 59 1.68 -5.39 -8.31
C HIS A 59 2.30 -6.33 -7.27
N ARG A 60 1.63 -7.45 -6.97
CA ARG A 60 2.17 -8.53 -6.14
C ARG A 60 2.87 -9.61 -6.97
N MET A 61 2.51 -9.74 -8.25
CA MET A 61 3.02 -10.78 -9.14
C MET A 61 4.50 -10.53 -9.47
N GLU A 62 5.34 -11.57 -9.50
CA GLU A 62 6.80 -11.46 -9.69
C GLU A 62 7.19 -10.59 -10.89
N LYS A 63 6.50 -10.76 -12.03
CA LYS A 63 6.73 -9.96 -13.25
C LYS A 63 6.46 -8.46 -13.13
N PHE A 64 5.70 -8.02 -12.13
CA PHE A 64 5.26 -6.63 -11.96
C PHE A 64 5.47 -6.10 -10.53
N ASN A 65 6.11 -6.88 -9.65
CA ASN A 65 6.28 -6.53 -8.26
C ASN A 65 7.43 -5.55 -8.02
N GLY A 66 8.16 -5.18 -9.07
CA GLY A 66 9.25 -4.22 -9.01
C GLY A 66 10.54 -4.76 -8.37
N ARG A 67 10.62 -6.08 -8.06
CA ARG A 67 11.83 -6.66 -7.48
C ARG A 67 12.99 -6.52 -8.45
N ASN A 68 14.09 -5.94 -7.99
CA ASN A 68 15.34 -6.04 -8.70
C ASN A 68 16.02 -7.38 -8.36
N LYS A 69 16.16 -8.25 -9.36
CA LYS A 69 16.73 -9.60 -9.19
C LYS A 69 18.23 -9.60 -8.92
N SER A 70 18.94 -8.50 -9.18
CA SER A 70 20.37 -8.40 -8.86
C SER A 70 20.65 -8.08 -7.39
N LEU A 71 19.64 -7.63 -6.63
CA LEU A 71 19.79 -7.23 -5.24
C LEU A 71 19.65 -8.43 -4.30
N GLN A 72 20.53 -8.48 -3.30
CA GLN A 72 20.46 -9.46 -2.23
C GLN A 72 19.38 -9.05 -1.22
N GLU A 73 18.95 -10.00 -0.37
CA GLU A 73 17.95 -9.70 0.65
C GLU A 73 18.47 -8.73 1.72
N SER A 74 19.79 -8.65 1.91
CA SER A 74 20.44 -7.65 2.77
C SER A 74 20.25 -6.21 2.28
N ASP A 75 19.98 -6.02 0.98
CA ASP A 75 19.80 -4.70 0.36
C ASP A 75 18.33 -4.23 0.44
N VAL A 76 17.46 -5.02 1.05
CA VAL A 76 16.01 -4.80 1.06
C VAL A 76 15.50 -4.64 2.50
N LEU A 77 14.77 -3.55 2.76
CA LEU A 77 14.03 -3.36 4.01
C LEU A 77 12.60 -3.87 3.87
N THR A 78 12.03 -4.40 4.94
CA THR A 78 10.59 -4.71 4.98
C THR A 78 9.87 -3.63 5.78
N LEU A 79 8.81 -3.07 5.20
CA LEU A 79 7.92 -2.13 5.90
C LEU A 79 6.77 -2.90 6.57
N ASP A 80 6.52 -2.67 7.85
CA ASP A 80 5.22 -2.98 8.46
C ASP A 80 4.52 -1.66 8.81
N ALA A 81 3.21 -1.59 8.60
CA ALA A 81 2.42 -0.41 8.87
C ALA A 81 1.02 -0.81 9.32
N ARG A 82 0.55 -0.19 10.41
CA ARG A 82 -0.76 -0.45 11.00
C ARG A 82 -1.45 0.86 11.35
N LEU A 83 -2.77 0.86 11.31
CA LEU A 83 -3.57 1.93 11.89
C LEU A 83 -3.97 1.52 13.29
N VAL A 84 -3.78 2.42 14.25
CA VAL A 84 -4.16 2.21 15.65
C VAL A 84 -5.16 3.26 16.10
N CYS A 85 -5.90 2.97 17.16
CA CYS A 85 -6.75 3.98 17.80
C CYS A 85 -5.88 4.98 18.58
N ASP A 86 -6.21 6.27 18.48
CA ASP A 86 -5.42 7.31 19.15
C ASP A 86 -5.45 7.19 20.69
N HIS A 87 -6.60 6.81 21.23
CA HIS A 87 -6.83 6.66 22.66
C HIS A 87 -6.35 5.29 23.20
N ASP A 88 -6.07 4.34 22.31
CA ASP A 88 -5.63 2.99 22.64
C ASP A 88 -4.73 2.46 21.51
N MET A 89 -3.42 2.68 21.65
CA MET A 89 -2.43 2.28 20.65
C MET A 89 -2.25 0.76 20.55
N ALA A 90 -2.75 -0.02 21.51
CA ALA A 90 -2.77 -1.49 21.41
C ALA A 90 -3.88 -1.97 20.46
N LYS A 91 -4.90 -1.14 20.24
CA LYS A 91 -6.02 -1.45 19.36
C LYS A 91 -5.68 -1.14 17.91
N ILE A 92 -5.31 -2.18 17.17
CA ILE A 92 -5.15 -2.13 15.72
C ILE A 92 -6.54 -2.05 15.08
N LEU A 93 -6.71 -1.10 14.16
CA LEU A 93 -7.94 -0.90 13.41
C LEU A 93 -7.97 -1.79 12.17
N GLU A 94 -9.14 -2.35 11.90
CA GLU A 94 -9.42 -3.19 10.73
C GLU A 94 -10.53 -2.59 9.87
N THR A 95 -10.56 -2.94 8.59
CA THR A 95 -11.65 -2.53 7.70
C THR A 95 -12.97 -3.17 8.15
N CYS A 96 -14.01 -2.36 8.38
CA CYS A 96 -15.32 -2.91 8.73
C CYS A 96 -15.99 -3.60 7.52
N ASP A 97 -16.89 -4.56 7.78
CA ASP A 97 -17.56 -5.35 6.73
C ASP A 97 -18.29 -4.49 5.69
N ASN A 98 -18.87 -3.37 6.15
CA ASN A 98 -19.52 -2.39 5.27
C ASN A 98 -18.53 -1.74 4.29
N CYS A 99 -17.31 -1.44 4.73
CA CYS A 99 -16.26 -0.88 3.88
C CYS A 99 -15.66 -1.93 2.95
N ILE A 100 -15.49 -3.17 3.43
CA ILE A 100 -15.10 -4.32 2.61
C ILE A 100 -16.08 -4.49 1.44
N GLY A 101 -17.38 -4.58 1.73
CA GLY A 101 -18.42 -4.71 0.71
C GLY A 101 -18.44 -3.54 -0.29
N ARG A 102 -18.16 -2.31 0.16
CA ARG A 102 -18.01 -1.15 -0.74
C ARG A 102 -16.80 -1.29 -1.65
N GLU A 103 -15.67 -1.77 -1.15
CA GLU A 103 -14.45 -1.92 -1.94
C GLU A 103 -14.57 -3.05 -2.97
N ARG A 104 -15.19 -4.18 -2.61
CA ARG A 104 -15.54 -5.25 -3.57
C ARG A 104 -16.40 -4.72 -4.73
N LYS A 105 -17.46 -3.97 -4.43
CA LYS A 105 -18.33 -3.37 -5.46
C LYS A 105 -17.56 -2.39 -6.38
N ARG A 106 -16.59 -1.64 -5.85
CA ARG A 106 -15.74 -0.73 -6.65
C ARG A 106 -14.82 -1.47 -7.59
N ALA A 107 -14.18 -2.54 -7.10
CA ALA A 107 -13.33 -3.38 -7.93
C ALA A 107 -14.13 -3.98 -9.09
N HIS A 108 -15.34 -4.49 -8.81
CA HIS A 108 -16.25 -4.99 -9.84
C HIS A 108 -16.59 -3.92 -10.89
N ARG A 109 -17.01 -2.72 -10.47
CA ARG A 109 -17.32 -1.62 -11.41
C ARG A 109 -16.14 -1.21 -12.30
N ARG A 110 -14.91 -1.21 -11.75
CA ARG A 110 -13.70 -0.90 -12.52
C ARG A 110 -13.41 -1.97 -13.58
N LYS A 111 -13.61 -3.25 -13.24
CA LYS A 111 -13.45 -4.38 -14.17
C LYS A 111 -14.47 -4.30 -15.30
N GLU A 112 -15.72 -3.98 -15.00
CA GLU A 112 -16.76 -3.80 -16.01
C GLU A 112 -16.49 -2.60 -16.93
N ALA A 113 -16.06 -1.46 -16.37
CA ALA A 113 -15.72 -0.27 -17.15
C ALA A 113 -14.52 -0.46 -18.12
N GLN A 114 -13.63 -1.41 -17.83
CA GLN A 114 -12.50 -1.76 -18.71
C GLN A 114 -12.91 -2.60 -19.93
N LYS A 115 -14.08 -3.25 -19.89
CA LYS A 115 -14.57 -4.10 -21.00
C LYS A 115 -15.32 -3.31 -22.08
N LEU A 116 -15.69 -2.06 -21.81
CA LEU A 116 -16.46 -1.24 -22.76
C LEU A 116 -15.54 -0.66 -23.85
N PRO A 117 -15.89 -0.83 -25.14
CA PRO A 117 -15.14 -0.22 -26.24
C PRO A 117 -15.26 1.31 -26.18
N GLY A 118 -14.13 2.02 -26.22
CA GLY A 118 -14.07 3.50 -26.23
C GLY A 118 -13.82 4.20 -24.88
N SER A 119 -13.33 3.48 -23.86
CA SER A 119 -13.05 4.07 -22.54
C SER A 119 -11.99 5.20 -22.60
N LEU A 120 -12.38 6.42 -22.21
CA LEU A 120 -11.52 7.61 -22.03
C LEU A 120 -10.54 7.49 -20.85
N ALA A 121 -10.22 6.27 -20.40
CA ALA A 121 -9.28 6.00 -19.30
C ALA A 121 -7.82 6.35 -19.64
N SER A 122 -7.55 6.92 -20.82
CA SER A 122 -6.25 7.44 -21.28
C SER A 122 -6.03 8.92 -20.98
N ILE A 123 -6.72 9.52 -20.00
CA ILE A 123 -6.22 10.77 -19.41
C ILE A 123 -5.04 10.40 -18.51
N SER A 124 -3.84 10.62 -19.02
CA SER A 124 -2.55 10.45 -18.34
C SER A 124 -2.50 11.30 -17.06
N ILE A 125 -2.94 10.73 -15.94
CA ILE A 125 -2.61 11.23 -14.61
C ILE A 125 -1.20 10.71 -14.26
N PHE A 126 -0.37 11.64 -13.80
CA PHE A 126 1.04 11.54 -13.43
C PHE A 126 1.45 10.15 -12.89
N GLY A 127 2.39 9.48 -13.57
CA GLY A 127 2.96 8.18 -13.15
C GLY A 127 2.56 6.96 -14.00
N SER A 128 1.97 7.16 -15.19
CA SER A 128 1.56 6.05 -16.06
C SER A 128 2.71 5.58 -16.96
N ILE A 129 3.31 4.44 -16.64
CA ILE A 129 4.08 3.65 -17.62
C ILE A 129 3.06 3.09 -18.63
N SER A 130 3.26 3.39 -19.91
CA SER A 130 2.42 2.94 -21.04
C SER A 130 2.17 1.43 -21.01
N ALA A 131 0.94 1.04 -20.71
CA ALA A 131 0.45 -0.30 -21.02
C ALA A 131 -0.07 -0.33 -22.46
N LYS A 132 0.83 -0.28 -23.45
CA LYS A 132 0.50 -0.84 -24.76
C LYS A 132 0.57 -2.35 -24.59
N ASN A 133 -0.56 -3.01 -24.38
CA ASN A 133 -0.79 -4.37 -24.82
C ASN A 133 -2.22 -4.81 -24.53
N GLY A 134 -3.05 -4.83 -25.57
CA GLY A 134 -4.23 -5.69 -25.61
C GLY A 134 -3.74 -7.12 -25.56
N HIS A 135 -4.05 -7.84 -24.48
CA HIS A 135 -3.77 -9.27 -24.37
C HIS A 135 -5.04 -9.98 -23.95
N ASN A 136 -5.35 -11.04 -24.69
CA ASN A 136 -6.41 -11.99 -24.40
C ASN A 136 -6.35 -12.46 -22.93
N PRO A 137 -7.48 -12.53 -22.22
CA PRO A 137 -7.52 -12.96 -20.81
C PRO A 137 -7.11 -14.44 -20.59
N ALA A 138 -6.89 -15.21 -21.66
CA ALA A 138 -6.51 -16.62 -21.59
C ALA A 138 -5.04 -16.89 -21.21
N ALA A 139 -4.13 -15.89 -21.32
CA ALA A 139 -2.70 -16.09 -21.06
C ALA A 139 -2.27 -15.79 -19.61
N LEU A 140 -3.21 -15.50 -18.70
CA LEU A 140 -2.93 -15.18 -17.29
C LEU A 140 -3.23 -16.36 -16.35
N ALA A 141 -3.18 -17.60 -16.85
CA ALA A 141 -3.57 -18.80 -16.10
C ALA A 141 -2.38 -19.61 -15.54
N SER A 142 -1.13 -19.26 -15.84
CA SER A 142 0.03 -20.13 -15.54
C SER A 142 1.00 -19.62 -14.48
N GLU A 143 0.89 -18.37 -14.04
CA GLU A 143 1.77 -17.84 -12.99
C GLU A 143 1.05 -17.92 -11.64
N PRO A 144 1.63 -18.57 -10.60
CA PRO A 144 1.03 -18.60 -9.28
C PRO A 144 0.88 -17.15 -8.79
N ILE A 145 -0.36 -16.70 -8.67
CA ILE A 145 -0.68 -15.40 -8.08
C ILE A 145 -0.27 -15.50 -6.59
N PRO A 146 0.64 -14.64 -6.10
CA PRO A 146 1.03 -14.66 -4.68
C PRO A 146 -0.19 -14.41 -3.78
N PRO A 147 -0.22 -15.01 -2.58
CA PRO A 147 -1.39 -15.69 -2.04
C PRO A 147 -2.43 -14.68 -1.57
N THR A 148 -3.37 -14.33 -2.43
CA THR A 148 -4.68 -13.94 -1.96
C THR A 148 -5.31 -15.21 -1.36
N PRO A 149 -5.69 -15.24 -0.07
CA PRO A 149 -6.25 -16.44 0.52
C PRO A 149 -7.51 -16.90 -0.24
N THR A 150 -7.65 -18.20 -0.46
CA THR A 150 -8.81 -18.79 -1.13
C THR A 150 -9.87 -19.27 -0.15
N ASP A 151 -9.45 -19.60 1.07
CA ASP A 151 -10.36 -19.94 2.15
C ASP A 151 -11.23 -18.72 2.51
N PRO A 152 -12.57 -18.86 2.65
CA PRO A 152 -13.45 -17.73 2.92
C PRO A 152 -13.14 -16.99 4.24
N GLU A 153 -12.73 -17.69 5.29
CA GLU A 153 -12.43 -17.08 6.59
C GLU A 153 -11.10 -16.31 6.52
N GLU A 154 -10.07 -16.93 5.94
CA GLU A 154 -8.79 -16.27 5.71
C GLU A 154 -8.91 -15.08 4.76
N TYR A 155 -9.75 -15.19 3.72
CA TYR A 155 -10.00 -14.10 2.79
C TYR A 155 -10.68 -12.91 3.48
N GLN A 156 -11.64 -13.17 4.36
CA GLN A 156 -12.29 -12.13 5.15
C GLN A 156 -11.29 -11.46 6.12
N ALA A 157 -10.46 -12.24 6.81
CA ALA A 157 -9.41 -11.70 7.68
C ALA A 157 -8.39 -10.88 6.90
N TRP A 158 -8.00 -11.36 5.72
CA TRP A 158 -7.15 -10.62 4.80
C TRP A 158 -7.77 -9.29 4.39
N GLU A 159 -9.05 -9.24 3.99
CA GLU A 159 -9.71 -7.98 3.66
C GLU A 159 -9.84 -7.02 4.85
N LYS A 160 -10.08 -7.55 6.06
CA LYS A 160 -10.06 -6.76 7.30
C LYS A 160 -8.72 -6.06 7.52
N SER A 161 -7.61 -6.74 7.26
CA SER A 161 -6.26 -6.16 7.38
C SER A 161 -5.97 -5.03 6.37
N ARG A 162 -6.77 -4.89 5.30
CA ARG A 162 -6.56 -3.92 4.20
C ARG A 162 -7.13 -2.53 4.49
N ILE A 163 -7.06 -2.08 5.74
CA ILE A 163 -7.57 -0.74 6.14
C ILE A 163 -6.74 0.38 5.52
N MET A 164 -5.45 0.12 5.27
CA MET A 164 -4.52 0.98 4.56
C MET A 164 -3.95 0.21 3.37
N VAL A 165 -3.87 0.85 2.21
CA VAL A 165 -3.24 0.27 1.04
C VAL A 165 -2.37 1.28 0.30
N PHE A 166 -1.22 0.83 -0.19
CA PHE A 166 -0.30 1.55 -1.05
C PHE A 166 -0.60 1.26 -2.52
N SER A 167 -0.67 2.31 -3.34
CA SER A 167 -0.79 2.19 -4.80
C SER A 167 0.57 2.05 -5.49
N SER A 168 1.47 1.28 -4.86
CA SER A 168 2.84 1.01 -5.32
C SER A 168 3.01 -0.48 -5.66
N THR A 169 4.18 -0.84 -6.18
CA THR A 169 4.64 -2.23 -6.33
C THR A 169 5.08 -2.84 -5.00
N GLU A 170 5.23 -4.17 -4.90
CA GLU A 170 5.75 -4.81 -3.68
C GLU A 170 7.13 -4.26 -3.31
N TYR A 171 8.02 -4.13 -4.28
CA TYR A 171 9.33 -3.53 -4.09
C TYR A 171 9.34 -2.13 -4.66
N VAL A 172 9.71 -1.16 -3.83
CA VAL A 172 9.80 0.25 -4.17
C VAL A 172 11.25 0.69 -4.01
N ASP A 173 11.73 1.55 -4.90
CA ASP A 173 13.06 2.13 -4.81
C ASP A 173 13.23 2.90 -3.49
N PHE A 174 14.39 2.71 -2.87
CA PHE A 174 14.76 3.32 -1.58
C PHE A 174 16.25 3.70 -1.55
N ALA A 175 16.94 3.72 -2.71
CA ALA A 175 18.39 3.90 -2.78
C ALA A 175 18.90 5.22 -2.17
N ASP A 176 18.06 6.25 -2.11
CA ASP A 176 18.38 7.54 -1.49
C ASP A 176 18.05 7.62 0.01
N GLY A 177 17.62 6.51 0.63
CA GLY A 177 17.17 6.49 2.02
C GLY A 177 15.80 7.14 2.20
N GLN A 178 15.04 7.31 1.11
CA GLN A 178 13.70 7.86 1.15
C GLN A 178 12.81 7.27 0.07
N CYS A 179 11.50 7.22 0.32
CA CYS A 179 10.49 6.92 -0.70
C CYS A 179 9.17 7.63 -0.44
N LEU A 180 8.37 7.79 -1.50
CA LEU A 180 7.04 8.36 -1.44
C LEU A 180 6.01 7.30 -1.81
N LEU A 181 5.11 6.95 -0.88
CA LEU A 181 4.08 5.94 -1.07
C LEU A 181 2.69 6.58 -1.18
N PRO A 182 2.05 6.53 -2.36
CA PRO A 182 0.65 6.87 -2.50
C PRO A 182 -0.21 5.91 -1.69
N THR A 183 -0.89 6.42 -0.67
CA THR A 183 -1.55 5.65 0.38
C THR A 183 -3.03 5.96 0.41
N ARG A 184 -3.86 4.95 0.62
CA ARG A 184 -5.31 5.10 0.74
C ARG A 184 -5.82 4.38 1.98
N ILE A 185 -6.58 5.09 2.80
CA ILE A 185 -7.36 4.48 3.89
C ILE A 185 -8.72 4.04 3.32
N THR A 186 -9.06 2.77 3.50
CA THR A 186 -10.24 2.12 2.91
C THR A 186 -11.46 2.15 3.83
N CYS A 187 -11.29 2.56 5.09
CA CYS A 187 -12.37 2.72 6.06
C CYS A 187 -12.61 4.19 6.47
N TYR A 188 -13.81 4.47 6.97
CA TYR A 188 -14.16 5.80 7.48
C TYR A 188 -13.89 5.88 8.98
N CYS A 189 -13.38 7.02 9.44
CA CYS A 189 -13.07 7.28 10.85
C CYS A 189 -14.33 7.14 11.72
N ARG A 190 -15.49 7.61 11.21
CA ARG A 190 -16.79 7.47 11.90
C ARG A 190 -17.23 6.03 12.18
N HIS A 191 -16.78 5.04 11.40
CA HIS A 191 -17.12 3.63 11.64
C HIS A 191 -16.27 3.03 12.77
N HIS A 192 -15.22 3.72 13.17
CA HIS A 192 -14.38 3.40 14.32
C HIS A 192 -14.71 4.25 15.54
N ASN A 193 -15.84 4.96 15.52
CA ASN A 193 -16.22 5.96 16.53
C ASN A 193 -15.19 7.07 16.72
N GLU A 194 -14.35 7.31 15.71
CA GLU A 194 -13.31 8.34 15.73
C GLU A 194 -13.87 9.66 15.17
N LYS A 195 -13.91 10.68 16.01
CA LYS A 195 -14.51 12.00 15.72
C LYS A 195 -13.47 13.03 15.28
N VAL A 196 -12.24 12.90 15.75
CA VAL A 196 -11.16 13.86 15.51
C VAL A 196 -10.45 13.53 14.20
N GLY A 197 -10.38 12.26 13.82
CA GLY A 197 -9.80 11.81 12.55
C GLY A 197 -8.55 10.97 12.77
N PHE A 198 -7.55 11.13 11.91
CA PHE A 198 -6.24 10.49 12.04
C PHE A 198 -5.12 11.53 12.06
N ARG A 199 -4.01 11.16 12.70
CA ARG A 199 -2.78 11.95 12.80
C ARG A 199 -1.56 11.04 12.72
N TYR A 200 -0.38 11.65 12.62
CA TYR A 200 0.87 10.95 12.84
C TYR A 200 1.06 10.68 14.34
N GLY A 201 1.44 9.45 14.71
CA GLY A 201 1.79 9.10 16.08
C GLY A 201 3.25 9.46 16.35
N ASN A 202 3.47 10.31 17.36
CA ASN A 202 4.80 10.54 17.93
C ASN A 202 5.19 9.40 18.86
#